data_AF-A0A923ZVJ2-F1
#
_entry.id   AF-A0A923ZVJ2-F1
#
_cell.length_a   1.000
_cell.length_b   1.000
_cell.length_c   1.000
_cell.angle_alpha   90.00
_cell.angle_beta   90.00
_cell.angle_gamma   90.00
#
_symmetry.space_group_name_H-M   'P 1'
#
loop_
_entity.id
_entity.type
_entity.pdbx_description
1 polymer ?
#
loop_
_entity_poly.entity_id
_entity_poly.type
_entity_poly.pdbx_seq_one_letter_code
_entity_poly.pdbx_strand_id
1 'polypeptide(L)'
;MNLIKKLIVGGMSVMLITACQKQPSAEFTTDKTNYVGGDVIQLTNLSVDASKYKWTLADGQTSTSANVDYKTGEDWVNGNLTFKLVATSKNGKKSSEASKTVSIKTATGQLTIWTSKTNGAGDISVKVDGAYVGNITSYYTVGAPDCAGAGCVFPILKVGSHTISGTDGLNTWNGTITVAKNTCSFFEFQ
;
A
#
# COMPACT_ATOMS: atom_id res chain seq x y z
N MET A 1 -89.43 4.83 13.08
CA MET A 1 -88.58 3.67 12.76
C MET A 1 -87.24 4.21 12.27
N ASN A 2 -86.17 3.70 12.85
CA ASN A 2 -84.97 4.46 13.21
C ASN A 2 -84.00 4.77 12.06
N LEU A 3 -83.39 5.96 12.19
CA LEU A 3 -82.17 6.43 11.55
C LEU A 3 -81.09 5.33 11.50
N ILE A 4 -80.61 5.01 10.31
CA ILE A 4 -79.28 4.39 10.12
C ILE A 4 -78.38 5.44 9.48
N LYS A 5 -77.51 6.01 10.32
CA LYS A 5 -76.42 6.91 9.95
C LYS A 5 -75.49 6.19 8.99
N LYS A 6 -75.41 6.64 7.73
CA LYS A 6 -74.34 6.22 6.81
C LYS A 6 -73.02 6.80 7.32
N LEU A 7 -72.15 5.94 7.86
CA LEU A 7 -70.77 6.28 8.13
C LEU A 7 -70.07 6.60 6.79
N ILE A 8 -69.72 7.86 6.58
CA ILE A 8 -68.74 8.25 5.58
C ILE A 8 -67.38 7.96 6.21
N VAL A 9 -66.80 6.80 5.90
CA VAL A 9 -65.37 6.57 6.16
C VAL A 9 -64.63 7.43 5.16
N GLY A 10 -64.27 8.64 5.59
CA GLY A 10 -63.37 9.53 4.86
C GLY A 10 -62.04 8.80 4.68
N GLY A 11 -61.82 8.25 3.50
CA GLY A 11 -60.51 7.78 3.08
C GLY A 11 -59.56 8.96 3.15
N MET A 12 -58.77 9.02 4.22
CA MET A 12 -57.64 9.92 4.32
C MET A 12 -56.65 9.47 3.26
N SER A 13 -56.84 10.00 2.05
CA SER A 13 -55.92 9.89 0.93
C SER A 13 -54.59 10.46 1.42
N VAL A 14 -53.71 9.58 1.88
CA VAL A 14 -52.34 9.91 2.19
C VAL A 14 -51.69 10.19 0.84
N MET A 15 -51.71 11.45 0.43
CA MET A 15 -50.85 11.95 -0.64
C MET A 15 -49.42 11.71 -0.19
N LEU A 16 -48.83 10.61 -0.68
CA LEU A 16 -47.40 10.39 -0.64
C LEU A 16 -46.78 11.47 -1.52
N ILE A 17 -46.39 12.59 -0.90
CA ILE A 17 -45.52 13.58 -1.53
C ILE A 17 -44.22 12.88 -1.93
N THR A 18 -44.15 12.43 -3.17
CA THR A 18 -42.94 11.89 -3.77
C THR A 18 -42.01 13.07 -3.97
N ALA A 19 -41.22 13.38 -2.95
CA ALA A 19 -40.11 14.31 -3.09
C ALA A 19 -39.29 13.87 -4.31
N CYS A 20 -39.12 14.75 -5.30
CA CYS A 20 -38.27 14.48 -6.45
C CYS A 20 -36.85 14.26 -5.93
N GLN A 21 -36.37 13.02 -6.01
CA GLN A 21 -35.08 12.65 -5.48
C GLN A 21 -34.12 12.37 -6.61
N LYS A 22 -33.03 13.14 -6.66
CA LYS A 22 -31.96 12.92 -7.60
C LYS A 22 -31.29 11.57 -7.33
N GLN A 23 -30.98 10.86 -8.40
CA GLN A 23 -30.21 9.62 -8.35
C GLN A 23 -28.75 10.01 -8.09
N PRO A 24 -28.11 9.53 -7.01
CA PRO A 24 -26.69 9.80 -6.79
C PRO A 24 -25.84 9.25 -7.93
N SER A 25 -24.78 9.94 -8.30
CA SER A 25 -23.70 9.41 -9.14
C SER A 25 -22.46 9.26 -8.29
N ALA A 26 -22.11 8.01 -7.96
CA ALA A 26 -20.91 7.67 -7.23
C ALA A 26 -19.71 7.82 -8.15
N GLU A 27 -18.69 8.54 -7.70
CA GLU A 27 -17.42 8.70 -8.40
C GLU A 27 -16.34 9.02 -7.39
N PHE A 28 -15.11 8.57 -7.64
CA PHE A 28 -13.97 8.95 -6.83
C PHE A 28 -12.66 8.81 -7.59
N THR A 29 -11.66 9.55 -7.13
CA THR A 29 -10.30 9.46 -7.64
C THR A 29 -9.32 9.01 -6.57
N THR A 30 -8.18 8.53 -7.05
CA THR A 30 -6.95 8.35 -6.28
C THR A 30 -5.95 9.45 -6.67
N ASP A 31 -4.94 9.70 -5.86
CA ASP A 31 -3.87 10.68 -6.14
C ASP A 31 -2.91 10.20 -7.26
N LYS A 32 -2.77 8.88 -7.44
CA LYS A 32 -1.98 8.26 -8.50
C LYS A 32 -2.55 6.89 -8.90
N THR A 33 -1.94 6.27 -9.91
CA THR A 33 -2.34 4.94 -10.42
C THR A 33 -1.37 3.82 -10.06
N ASN A 34 -0.12 4.18 -9.75
CA ASN A 34 0.94 3.28 -9.33
C ASN A 34 1.47 3.71 -7.97
N TYR A 35 1.45 2.79 -7.01
CA TYR A 35 1.92 2.99 -5.66
C TYR A 35 3.06 2.04 -5.37
N VAL A 36 3.78 2.30 -4.28
CA VAL A 36 4.78 1.42 -3.70
C VAL A 36 4.34 1.09 -2.27
N GLY A 37 4.66 -0.10 -1.77
CA GLY A 37 4.41 -0.46 -0.36
C GLY A 37 4.85 0.65 0.61
N GLY A 38 4.06 0.89 1.65
CA GLY A 38 4.23 1.99 2.60
C GLY A 38 3.64 3.34 2.16
N ASP A 39 3.15 3.46 0.92
CA ASP A 39 2.45 4.67 0.48
C ASP A 39 1.08 4.81 1.14
N VAL A 40 0.60 6.06 1.20
CA VAL A 40 -0.77 6.41 1.53
C VAL A 40 -1.53 6.69 0.23
N ILE A 41 -2.66 6.00 0.05
CA ILE A 41 -3.58 6.16 -1.07
C ILE A 41 -4.67 7.12 -0.64
N GLN A 42 -4.79 8.26 -1.32
CA GLN A 42 -5.81 9.26 -1.00
C GLN A 42 -7.05 9.05 -1.87
N LEU A 43 -8.12 8.54 -1.26
CA LEU A 43 -9.42 8.34 -1.91
C LEU A 43 -10.25 9.62 -1.77
N THR A 44 -10.41 10.34 -2.88
CA THR A 44 -11.16 11.60 -2.94
C THR A 44 -12.51 11.38 -3.60
N ASN A 45 -13.59 11.61 -2.86
CA ASN A 45 -14.95 11.46 -3.35
C ASN A 45 -15.34 12.62 -4.28
N LEU A 46 -15.88 12.26 -5.44
CA LEU A 46 -16.39 13.18 -6.47
C LEU A 46 -17.88 12.96 -6.74
N SER A 47 -18.57 12.23 -5.84
CA SER A 47 -19.97 11.85 -6.02
C SER A 47 -20.89 13.07 -6.06
N VAL A 48 -21.85 13.03 -6.97
CA VAL A 48 -22.89 14.07 -7.13
C VAL A 48 -24.22 13.56 -6.60
N ASP A 49 -25.03 14.47 -6.04
CA ASP A 49 -26.37 14.20 -5.49
C ASP A 49 -26.41 13.14 -4.36
N ALA A 50 -25.28 12.93 -3.68
CA ALA A 50 -25.13 12.07 -2.51
C ALA A 50 -25.02 12.90 -1.22
N SER A 51 -25.40 12.30 -0.08
CA SER A 51 -25.20 12.90 1.25
C SER A 51 -24.70 11.92 2.30
N LYS A 52 -24.54 10.63 1.93
CA LYS A 52 -23.99 9.57 2.78
C LYS A 52 -23.06 8.72 1.94
N TYR A 53 -21.96 8.27 2.54
CA TYR A 53 -20.92 7.49 1.86
C TYR A 53 -20.64 6.22 2.64
N LYS A 54 -20.33 5.15 1.92
CA LYS A 54 -19.80 3.93 2.50
C LYS A 54 -18.69 3.41 1.59
N TRP A 55 -17.47 3.48 2.09
CA TRP A 55 -16.31 2.87 1.48
C TRP A 55 -16.20 1.42 1.91
N THR A 56 -15.81 0.54 0.99
CA THR A 56 -15.20 -0.76 1.29
C THR A 56 -13.76 -0.68 0.82
N LEU A 57 -12.84 -0.79 1.78
CA LEU A 57 -11.40 -0.76 1.57
C LEU A 57 -10.89 -2.15 1.22
N ALA A 58 -9.66 -2.24 0.72
CA ALA A 58 -9.12 -3.48 0.20
C ALA A 58 -8.90 -4.59 1.25
N ASP A 59 -8.78 -4.21 2.53
CA ASP A 59 -8.68 -5.12 3.67
C ASP A 59 -10.07 -5.52 4.22
N GLY A 60 -11.15 -5.10 3.55
CA GLY A 60 -12.53 -5.34 3.98
C GLY A 60 -13.05 -4.35 5.02
N GLN A 61 -12.21 -3.44 5.53
CA GLN A 61 -12.67 -2.37 6.42
C GLN A 61 -13.60 -1.42 5.69
N THR A 62 -14.42 -0.69 6.45
CA THR A 62 -15.36 0.28 5.88
C THR A 62 -15.20 1.64 6.52
N SER A 63 -15.54 2.69 5.77
CA SER A 63 -15.53 4.07 6.25
C SER A 63 -16.76 4.82 5.76
N THR A 64 -17.20 5.82 6.52
CA THR A 64 -18.31 6.70 6.15
C THR A 64 -17.87 8.14 5.88
N SER A 65 -16.56 8.42 5.99
CA SER A 65 -15.97 9.71 5.67
C SER A 65 -16.16 10.05 4.18
N ALA A 66 -16.23 11.34 3.88
CA ALA A 66 -16.29 11.80 2.50
C ALA A 66 -15.01 11.41 1.74
N ASN A 67 -13.83 11.65 2.32
CA ASN A 67 -12.53 11.23 1.80
C ASN A 67 -11.87 10.25 2.77
N VAL A 68 -11.01 9.37 2.26
CA VAL A 68 -10.34 8.33 3.05
C VAL A 68 -8.88 8.21 2.64
N ASP A 69 -8.00 8.14 3.63
CA ASP A 69 -6.60 7.78 3.42
C ASP A 69 -6.41 6.30 3.77
N TYR A 70 -5.87 5.52 2.83
CA TYR A 70 -5.56 4.11 3.01
C TYR A 70 -4.04 3.89 2.99
N LYS A 71 -3.45 3.51 4.12
CA LYS A 71 -2.02 3.23 4.23
C LYS A 71 -1.72 1.79 3.83
N THR A 72 -0.84 1.61 2.86
CA THR A 72 -0.33 0.28 2.46
C THR A 72 0.78 -0.19 3.40
N GLY A 73 0.90 -1.50 3.61
CA GLY A 73 2.03 -2.10 4.32
C GLY A 73 3.34 -1.92 3.55
N GLU A 74 4.46 -1.74 4.26
CA GLU A 74 5.80 -1.63 3.65
C GLU A 74 6.29 -2.94 3.04
N ASP A 75 5.79 -4.06 3.55
CA ASP A 75 6.09 -5.42 3.15
C ASP A 75 5.24 -5.91 1.96
N TRP A 76 4.45 -5.03 1.35
CA TRP A 76 3.61 -5.35 0.21
C TRP A 76 4.41 -6.05 -0.91
N VAL A 77 3.83 -7.11 -1.48
CA VAL A 77 4.36 -7.79 -2.66
C VAL A 77 3.47 -7.43 -3.84
N ASN A 78 4.09 -7.00 -4.96
CA ASN A 78 3.44 -6.65 -6.23
C ASN A 78 2.00 -7.19 -6.38
N GLY A 79 1.04 -6.28 -6.39
CA GLY A 79 -0.38 -6.65 -6.40
C GLY A 79 -1.29 -5.47 -6.68
N ASN A 80 -2.60 -5.73 -6.63
CA ASN A 80 -3.62 -4.74 -6.91
C ASN A 80 -4.54 -4.56 -5.70
N LEU A 81 -4.98 -3.34 -5.45
CA LEU A 81 -5.98 -3.01 -4.44
C LEU A 81 -7.24 -2.47 -5.10
N THR A 82 -8.40 -2.96 -4.68
CA THR A 82 -9.70 -2.49 -5.17
C THR A 82 -10.42 -1.76 -4.06
N PHE A 83 -10.88 -0.55 -4.37
CA PHE A 83 -11.69 0.28 -3.48
C PHE A 83 -13.08 0.41 -4.08
N LYS A 84 -14.08 0.39 -3.21
CA LYS A 84 -15.48 0.58 -3.59
C LYS A 84 -16.08 1.71 -2.78
N LEU A 85 -16.81 2.59 -3.45
CA LEU A 85 -17.62 3.65 -2.85
C LEU A 85 -19.08 3.39 -3.16
N VAL A 86 -19.92 3.37 -2.12
CA VAL A 86 -21.38 3.48 -2.24
C VAL A 86 -21.78 4.89 -1.84
N ALA A 87 -22.39 5.63 -2.77
CA ALA A 87 -22.90 6.98 -2.54
C ALA A 87 -24.43 6.95 -2.44
N THR A 88 -24.97 7.49 -1.36
CA THR A 88 -26.39 7.37 -1.02
C THR A 88 -27.03 8.75 -0.86
N SER A 89 -28.22 8.90 -1.43
CA SER A 89 -29.05 10.11 -1.34
C SER A 89 -29.44 10.47 0.09
N LYS A 90 -29.78 11.74 0.34
CA LYS A 90 -30.06 12.31 1.68
C LYS A 90 -31.01 11.47 2.55
N ASN A 91 -32.08 10.91 1.99
CA ASN A 91 -33.06 10.12 2.74
C ASN A 91 -32.82 8.60 2.67
N GLY A 92 -31.74 8.14 2.03
CA GLY A 92 -31.38 6.73 1.98
C GLY A 92 -32.09 5.88 0.93
N LYS A 93 -32.94 6.44 0.06
CA LYS A 93 -33.76 5.63 -0.87
C LYS A 93 -33.06 5.24 -2.17
N LYS A 94 -32.10 6.05 -2.61
CA LYS A 94 -31.34 5.84 -3.85
C LYS A 94 -29.84 5.78 -3.55
N SER A 95 -29.14 4.90 -4.23
CA SER A 95 -27.70 4.75 -4.18
C SER A 95 -27.11 4.41 -5.55
N SER A 96 -25.82 4.66 -5.70
CA SER A 96 -24.99 4.16 -6.80
C SER A 96 -23.62 3.78 -6.25
N GLU A 97 -22.83 3.10 -7.06
CA GLU A 97 -21.54 2.55 -6.67
C GLU A 97 -20.47 2.89 -7.70
N ALA A 98 -19.26 3.13 -7.22
CA ALA A 98 -18.05 3.24 -8.03
C ALA A 98 -16.99 2.29 -7.47
N SER A 99 -16.15 1.76 -8.36
CA SER A 99 -15.03 0.91 -8.00
C SER A 99 -13.78 1.32 -8.78
N LYS A 100 -12.63 1.36 -8.11
CA LYS A 100 -11.35 1.64 -8.75
C LYS A 100 -10.29 0.68 -8.22
N THR A 101 -9.47 0.17 -9.13
CA THR A 101 -8.33 -0.68 -8.81
C THR A 101 -7.04 0.08 -9.09
N VAL A 102 -6.08 -0.03 -8.18
CA VAL A 102 -4.73 0.54 -8.30
C VAL A 102 -3.68 -0.55 -8.14
N SER A 103 -2.52 -0.35 -8.76
CA SER A 103 -1.40 -1.29 -8.64
C SER A 103 -0.39 -0.80 -7.60
N ILE A 104 0.03 -1.71 -6.73
CA ILE A 104 1.05 -1.48 -5.71
C ILE A 104 2.27 -2.32 -6.05
N LYS A 105 3.43 -1.68 -6.16
CA LYS A 105 4.73 -2.32 -6.34
C LYS A 105 5.38 -2.59 -4.99
N THR A 106 6.20 -3.63 -4.95
CA THR A 106 7.04 -3.93 -3.79
C THR A 106 7.96 -2.75 -3.47
N ALA A 107 8.04 -2.36 -2.20
CA ALA A 107 9.02 -1.36 -1.76
C ALA A 107 10.42 -1.97 -1.73
N THR A 108 11.40 -1.22 -2.24
CA THR A 108 12.80 -1.66 -2.27
C THR A 108 13.72 -0.62 -1.66
N GLY A 109 14.89 -1.07 -1.24
CA GLY A 109 16.04 -0.25 -0.88
C GLY A 109 17.31 -0.85 -1.46
N GLN A 110 18.36 -0.04 -1.51
CA GLN A 110 19.68 -0.50 -1.90
C GLN A 110 20.44 -0.96 -0.67
N LEU A 111 21.23 -2.01 -0.81
CA LEU A 111 22.21 -2.43 0.17
C LEU A 111 23.59 -2.28 -0.46
N THR A 112 24.59 -1.81 0.29
CA THR A 112 26.01 -1.86 -0.07
C THR A 112 26.73 -2.75 0.94
N ILE A 113 27.26 -3.86 0.46
CA ILE A 113 28.00 -4.86 1.24
C ILE A 113 29.49 -4.66 0.94
N TRP A 114 30.26 -4.42 1.98
CA TRP A 114 31.67 -4.01 1.88
C TRP A 114 32.50 -4.58 3.02
N THR A 115 33.81 -4.33 3.00
CA THR A 115 34.72 -4.68 4.10
C THR A 115 35.82 -3.62 4.21
N SER A 116 36.31 -3.38 5.42
CA SER A 116 37.43 -2.46 5.66
C SER A 116 38.81 -3.07 5.51
N LYS A 117 38.92 -4.40 5.44
CA LYS A 117 40.19 -5.12 5.39
C LYS A 117 40.15 -6.32 4.44
N THR A 118 41.31 -6.65 3.90
CA THR A 118 41.50 -7.94 3.22
C THR A 118 42.02 -8.96 4.22
N ASN A 119 41.48 -10.19 4.16
CA ASN A 119 42.02 -11.33 4.90
C ASN A 119 43.05 -12.12 4.06
N GLY A 120 43.48 -11.58 2.92
CA GLY A 120 44.54 -12.16 2.08
C GLY A 120 44.14 -13.39 1.26
N ALA A 121 42.88 -13.82 1.32
CA ALA A 121 42.41 -15.06 0.68
C ALA A 121 41.75 -14.87 -0.70
N GLY A 122 41.64 -13.64 -1.19
CA GLY A 122 41.00 -13.29 -2.47
C GLY A 122 39.68 -12.55 -2.28
N ASP A 123 38.87 -12.53 -3.34
CA ASP A 123 37.57 -11.86 -3.36
C ASP A 123 36.55 -12.56 -2.44
N ILE A 124 35.68 -11.79 -1.79
CA ILE A 124 34.65 -12.34 -0.90
C ILE A 124 33.39 -12.62 -1.72
N SER A 125 33.01 -13.89 -1.84
CA SER A 125 31.73 -14.31 -2.41
C SER A 125 30.59 -13.96 -1.46
N VAL A 126 29.58 -13.24 -1.95
CA VAL A 126 28.48 -12.72 -1.12
C VAL A 126 27.16 -13.38 -1.48
N LYS A 127 26.40 -13.75 -0.45
CA LYS A 127 25.03 -14.25 -0.55
C LYS A 127 24.08 -13.41 0.27
N VAL A 128 22.91 -13.14 -0.30
CA VAL A 128 21.75 -12.55 0.39
C VAL A 128 20.62 -13.57 0.37
N ASP A 129 20.06 -13.90 1.53
CA ASP A 129 19.02 -14.91 1.68
C ASP A 129 19.39 -16.26 1.04
N GLY A 130 20.67 -16.61 1.17
CA GLY A 130 21.26 -17.83 0.60
C GLY A 130 21.55 -17.78 -0.90
N ALA A 131 21.07 -16.76 -1.63
CA ALA A 131 21.32 -16.58 -3.04
C ALA A 131 22.62 -15.78 -3.29
N TYR A 132 23.48 -16.26 -4.19
CA TYR A 132 24.70 -15.56 -4.58
C TYR A 132 24.37 -14.25 -5.33
N VAL A 133 24.99 -13.15 -4.92
CA VAL A 133 24.72 -11.80 -5.44
C VAL A 133 25.94 -11.06 -5.99
N GLY A 134 27.15 -11.61 -5.80
CA GLY A 134 28.37 -11.02 -6.35
C GLY A 134 29.61 -11.24 -5.48
N ASN A 135 30.71 -10.63 -5.90
CA ASN A 135 31.99 -10.65 -5.17
C ASN A 135 32.36 -9.24 -4.71
N ILE A 136 32.87 -9.12 -3.48
CA ILE A 136 33.60 -7.92 -3.04
C ILE A 136 35.06 -8.09 -3.49
N THR A 137 35.56 -7.12 -4.25
CA THR A 137 36.90 -7.13 -4.87
C THR A 137 37.77 -5.98 -4.38
N SER A 138 37.25 -5.13 -3.48
CA SER A 138 37.97 -3.98 -2.91
C SER A 138 37.60 -3.79 -1.44
N TYR A 139 38.51 -3.15 -0.69
CA TYR A 139 38.33 -2.88 0.73
C TYR A 139 38.51 -1.38 1.02
N TYR A 140 37.81 -0.88 2.04
CA TYR A 140 37.72 0.55 2.35
C TYR A 140 38.26 0.83 3.75
N THR A 141 39.49 1.32 3.84
CA THR A 141 40.19 1.52 5.12
C THR A 141 39.81 2.80 5.86
N VAL A 142 39.09 3.72 5.21
CA VAL A 142 38.77 5.06 5.73
C VAL A 142 37.30 5.24 6.10
N GLY A 143 36.53 4.15 6.14
CA GLY A 143 35.11 4.14 6.50
C GLY A 143 34.23 3.48 5.43
N ALA A 144 32.92 3.52 5.66
CA ALA A 144 31.95 3.00 4.70
C ALA A 144 32.06 3.73 3.36
N PRO A 145 32.00 2.99 2.23
CA PRO A 145 31.97 3.59 0.90
C PRO A 145 30.67 4.35 0.66
N ASP A 146 30.61 5.07 -0.47
CA ASP A 146 29.35 5.52 -1.03
C ASP A 146 28.45 4.34 -1.44
N CYS A 147 27.17 4.62 -1.67
CA CYS A 147 26.24 3.66 -2.23
C CYS A 147 26.72 3.14 -3.58
N ALA A 148 26.69 1.82 -3.77
CA ALA A 148 27.30 1.16 -4.92
C ALA A 148 28.78 1.50 -5.11
N GLY A 149 29.54 1.59 -4.02
CA GLY A 149 30.99 1.75 -4.05
C GLY A 149 31.66 0.72 -4.96
N ALA A 150 32.71 1.16 -5.68
CA ALA A 150 33.45 0.30 -6.60
C ALA A 150 34.04 -0.92 -5.86
N GLY A 151 33.88 -2.11 -6.45
CA GLY A 151 34.34 -3.35 -5.83
C GLY A 151 33.53 -3.81 -4.61
N CYS A 152 32.42 -3.15 -4.27
CA CYS A 152 31.42 -3.65 -3.33
C CYS A 152 30.34 -4.47 -4.03
N VAL A 153 29.53 -5.20 -3.24
CA VAL A 153 28.32 -5.87 -3.72
C VAL A 153 27.11 -5.06 -3.32
N PHE A 154 26.27 -4.64 -4.28
CA PHE A 154 25.21 -3.67 -4.01
C PHE A 154 23.81 -4.03 -4.55
N PRO A 155 23.16 -5.10 -4.05
CA PRO A 155 21.85 -5.51 -4.54
C PRO A 155 20.75 -4.51 -4.17
N ILE A 156 19.70 -4.48 -5.00
CA ILE A 156 18.42 -3.86 -4.65
C ILE A 156 17.54 -4.95 -4.05
N LEU A 157 17.11 -4.74 -2.81
CA LEU A 157 16.37 -5.72 -2.03
C LEU A 157 15.00 -5.19 -1.66
N LYS A 158 14.06 -6.11 -1.38
CA LYS A 158 12.77 -5.76 -0.79
C LYS A 158 13.01 -5.05 0.57
N VAL A 159 12.11 -4.17 0.97
CA VAL A 159 12.14 -3.63 2.34
C VAL A 159 11.89 -4.74 3.35
N GLY A 160 12.72 -4.81 4.38
CA GLY A 160 12.63 -5.83 5.43
C GLY A 160 13.98 -6.36 5.88
N SER A 161 13.93 -7.42 6.69
CA SER A 161 15.13 -8.09 7.22
C SER A 161 15.66 -9.10 6.21
N HIS A 162 16.97 -9.05 5.97
CA HIS A 162 17.69 -9.94 5.06
C HIS A 162 18.86 -10.60 5.79
N THR A 163 19.12 -11.86 5.45
CA THR A 163 20.31 -12.58 5.91
C THR A 163 21.45 -12.36 4.92
N ILE A 164 22.62 -12.00 5.43
CA ILE A 164 23.82 -11.75 4.63
C ILE A 164 24.87 -12.77 5.04
N SER A 165 25.54 -13.35 4.06
CA SER A 165 26.71 -14.20 4.31
C SER A 165 27.78 -13.97 3.26
N GLY A 166 29.03 -14.17 3.66
CA GLY A 166 30.20 -14.02 2.81
C GLY A 166 31.21 -15.14 3.05
N THR A 167 32.04 -15.44 2.06
CA THR A 167 33.23 -16.27 2.26
C THR A 167 34.31 -15.95 1.22
N ASP A 168 35.58 -15.96 1.65
CA ASP A 168 36.77 -15.87 0.78
C ASP A 168 37.41 -17.26 0.55
N GLY A 169 36.73 -18.34 0.98
CA GLY A 169 37.22 -19.71 0.95
C GLY A 169 37.97 -20.16 2.20
N LEU A 170 38.48 -19.22 3.02
CA LEU A 170 39.16 -19.51 4.29
C LEU A 170 38.35 -19.05 5.50
N ASN A 171 37.67 -17.92 5.37
CA ASN A 171 36.86 -17.26 6.37
C ASN A 171 35.40 -17.23 5.90
N THR A 172 34.51 -17.15 6.88
CA THR A 172 33.08 -16.98 6.66
C THR A 172 32.56 -15.84 7.51
N TRP A 173 31.59 -15.12 6.96
CA TRP A 173 30.90 -14.04 7.63
C TRP A 173 29.41 -14.24 7.50
N ASN A 174 28.67 -13.83 8.53
CA ASN A 174 27.23 -13.88 8.53
C ASN A 174 26.64 -12.75 9.38
N GLY A 175 25.44 -12.30 9.01
CA GLY A 175 24.69 -11.35 9.79
C GLY A 175 23.32 -11.08 9.19
N THR A 176 22.61 -10.12 9.78
CA THR A 176 21.33 -9.66 9.28
C THR A 176 21.36 -8.15 9.10
N ILE A 177 20.60 -7.66 8.12
CA ILE A 177 20.43 -6.23 7.87
C ILE A 177 18.96 -5.95 7.58
N THR A 178 18.46 -4.80 8.04
CA THR A 178 17.15 -4.31 7.66
C THR A 178 17.31 -3.27 6.56
N VAL A 179 16.74 -3.54 5.39
CA VAL A 179 16.71 -2.61 4.25
C VAL A 179 15.45 -1.76 4.34
N ALA A 180 15.61 -0.43 4.29
CA ALA A 180 14.51 0.51 4.34
C ALA A 180 14.17 1.09 2.95
N LYS A 181 12.93 1.58 2.80
CA LYS A 181 12.39 2.06 1.54
C LYS A 181 13.18 3.25 1.00
N ASN A 182 13.61 3.17 -0.27
CA ASN A 182 14.36 4.23 -0.96
C ASN A 182 15.61 4.70 -0.21
N THR A 183 16.16 3.88 0.69
CA THR A 183 17.43 4.17 1.37
C THR A 183 18.52 3.29 0.82
N CYS A 184 19.75 3.67 1.14
CA CYS A 184 20.93 2.86 0.94
C CYS A 184 21.45 2.42 2.30
N SER A 185 21.35 1.12 2.56
CA SER A 185 21.82 0.48 3.78
C SER A 185 23.25 -0.02 3.58
N PHE A 186 24.00 -0.15 4.66
CA PHE A 186 25.39 -0.60 4.61
C PHE A 186 25.58 -1.81 5.51
N PHE A 187 26.28 -2.83 5.00
CA PHE A 187 26.69 -4.00 5.77
C PHE A 187 28.18 -4.24 5.58
N GLU A 188 28.92 -4.30 6.68
CA GLU A 188 30.35 -4.54 6.66
C GLU A 188 30.65 -5.98 7.11
N PHE A 189 31.45 -6.71 6.32
CA PHE A 189 32.09 -7.92 6.80
C PHE A 189 33.33 -7.57 7.64
N GLN A 190 33.25 -7.89 8.94
CA GLN A 190 34.25 -7.66 9.98
C GLN A 190 35.16 -8.86 10.21
#